data_AF-A0A343K1X7-F1
#
_entry.id   AF-A0A343K1X7-F1
#
_cell.length_a   1.000
_cell.length_b   1.000
_cell.length_c   1.000
_cell.angle_alpha   90.00
_cell.angle_beta   90.00
_cell.angle_gamma   90.00
#
_symmetry.space_group_name_H-M   'P 1'
#
loop_
_entity.id
_entity.type
_entity.pdbx_description
1 polymer ?
#
loop_
_entity_poly.entity_id
_entity_poly.type
_entity_poly.pdbx_seq_one_letter_code
_entity_poly.pdbx_strand_id
1 'polypeptide(L)'
;MATWKMYKFQDAVSPIMEQLIMFHDHTMMILTMITMMVLYMIATMSFNKLVNRMLLEGQLIELIWTLMPAVLLIMIAMPSLKTLYLLEEINKPLITFKAIGHQWYWSYEYSDFKKIEFDSYMKNSNSIDNNEFRLLEVDNRILIPFNIKSRILVTSQDVIHSWTIPALGIKIDGSPGRINQGSMLTMRPGLFYGQCSEICGANHSFMPIVLESVNTQTFNKWIKQQL
;
A
#
# COMPACT_ATOMS: atom_id res chain seq x y z
N MET A 1 7.03 10.18 0.65
CA MET A 1 7.48 9.35 1.78
C MET A 1 6.76 9.79 3.05
N ALA A 2 6.83 8.99 4.12
CA ALA A 2 6.30 9.39 5.41
C ALA A 2 7.10 10.57 5.99
N THR A 3 6.41 11.54 6.58
CA THR A 3 7.00 12.69 7.26
C THR A 3 6.97 12.51 8.77
N TRP A 4 7.73 13.32 9.50
CA TRP A 4 7.74 13.32 10.95
C TRP A 4 6.35 13.68 11.50
N LYS A 5 5.89 12.94 12.52
CA LYS A 5 4.57 13.12 13.16
C LYS A 5 3.39 13.01 12.19
N MET A 6 3.52 12.14 11.19
CA MET A 6 2.46 11.86 10.25
C MET A 6 1.37 10.97 10.87
N TYR A 7 0.14 11.47 10.92
CA TYR A 7 -1.03 10.75 11.46
C TYR A 7 -1.95 10.16 10.37
N LYS A 8 -1.75 10.55 9.11
CA LYS A 8 -2.55 10.13 7.96
C LYS A 8 -1.73 9.28 7.00
N PHE A 9 -2.38 8.70 5.99
CA PHE A 9 -1.68 8.06 4.88
C PHE A 9 -0.80 9.05 4.11
N GLN A 10 0.25 8.50 3.47
CA GLN A 10 1.07 9.26 2.52
C GLN A 10 0.21 9.84 1.40
N ASP A 11 0.56 11.03 0.93
CA ASP A 11 -0.15 11.67 -0.17
C ASP A 11 -0.19 10.74 -1.38
N ALA A 12 -1.40 10.44 -1.84
CA ALA A 12 -1.61 9.53 -2.95
C ALA A 12 -0.90 10.00 -4.23
N VAL A 13 -0.37 9.04 -4.97
CA VAL A 13 0.35 9.22 -6.23
C VAL A 13 -0.36 8.52 -7.39
N SER A 14 -1.26 7.58 -7.06
CA SER A 14 -2.09 6.84 -8.00
C SER A 14 -3.58 7.11 -7.72
N PRO A 15 -4.46 7.01 -8.74
CA PRO A 15 -5.90 7.14 -8.53
C PRO A 15 -6.46 6.08 -7.57
N ILE A 16 -5.83 4.90 -7.57
CA ILE A 16 -6.17 3.79 -6.66
C ILE A 16 -5.94 4.21 -5.20
N MET A 17 -4.78 4.80 -4.89
CA MET A 17 -4.49 5.22 -3.53
C MET A 17 -5.44 6.33 -3.06
N GLU A 18 -5.87 7.22 -3.96
CA GLU A 18 -6.93 8.20 -3.65
C GLU A 18 -8.25 7.51 -3.26
N GLN A 19 -8.68 6.49 -4.02
CA GLN A 19 -9.89 5.72 -3.67
C GLN A 19 -9.73 4.98 -2.33
N LEU A 20 -8.54 4.45 -2.03
CA LEU A 20 -8.26 3.80 -0.75
C LEU A 20 -8.32 4.78 0.42
N ILE A 21 -7.79 6.00 0.28
CA ILE A 21 -7.89 7.04 1.31
C ILE A 21 -9.37 7.44 1.53
N MET A 22 -10.13 7.64 0.45
CA MET A 22 -11.56 7.95 0.55
C MET A 22 -12.36 6.82 1.23
N PHE A 23 -12.06 5.55 0.90
CA PHE A 23 -12.69 4.40 1.52
C PHE A 23 -12.33 4.28 3.02
N HIS A 24 -11.06 4.53 3.36
CA HIS A 24 -10.63 4.59 4.75
C HIS A 24 -11.40 5.67 5.53
N ASP A 25 -11.49 6.89 5.01
CA ASP A 25 -12.14 8.00 5.70
C ASP A 25 -13.63 7.72 5.92
N HIS A 26 -14.31 7.13 4.93
CA HIS A 26 -15.69 6.65 5.08
C HIS A 26 -15.83 5.60 6.19
N THR A 27 -14.92 4.62 6.23
CA THR A 27 -14.93 3.56 7.25
C THR A 27 -14.64 4.13 8.64
N MET A 28 -13.67 5.03 8.75
CA MET A 28 -13.29 5.68 10.02
C MET A 28 -14.40 6.57 10.55
N MET A 29 -15.17 7.25 9.69
CA MET A 29 -16.36 7.99 10.11
C MET A 29 -17.38 7.07 10.79
N ILE A 30 -17.65 5.88 10.22
CA ILE A 30 -18.59 4.92 10.81
C ILE A 30 -18.05 4.36 12.13
N LEU A 31 -16.77 3.97 12.19
CA LEU A 31 -16.14 3.43 13.40
C LEU A 31 -16.09 4.48 14.53
N THR A 32 -15.78 5.73 14.23
CA THR A 32 -15.78 6.82 15.22
C THR A 32 -17.20 7.08 15.75
N MET A 33 -18.23 7.02 14.89
CA MET A 33 -19.62 7.13 15.34
C MET A 33 -20.01 5.99 16.32
N ILE A 34 -19.66 4.74 15.99
CA ILE A 34 -19.96 3.57 16.85
C ILE A 34 -19.22 3.69 18.18
N THR A 35 -17.92 3.99 18.15
CA THR A 35 -17.10 4.10 19.36
C THR A 35 -17.59 5.22 20.28
N MET A 36 -17.97 6.38 19.74
CA MET A 36 -18.57 7.47 20.53
C MET A 36 -19.92 7.08 21.13
N MET A 37 -20.77 6.36 20.38
CA MET A 37 -22.05 5.85 20.89
C MET A 37 -21.84 4.87 22.06
N VAL A 38 -20.94 3.91 21.91
CA VAL A 38 -20.63 2.92 22.94
C VAL A 38 -20.02 3.59 24.18
N LEU A 39 -19.08 4.51 23.99
CA LEU A 39 -18.47 5.27 25.07
C LEU A 39 -19.53 6.07 25.84
N TYR A 40 -20.46 6.71 25.13
CA TYR A 40 -21.58 7.43 25.74
C TYR A 40 -22.51 6.50 26.55
N MET A 41 -22.84 5.31 26.03
CA MET A 41 -23.66 4.32 26.75
C MET A 41 -22.96 3.85 28.03
N ILE A 42 -21.66 3.53 27.97
CA ILE A 42 -20.89 3.11 29.14
C ILE A 42 -20.81 4.25 30.17
N ALA A 43 -20.54 5.48 29.73
CA ALA A 43 -20.48 6.64 30.61
C ALA A 43 -21.82 6.86 31.32
N THR A 44 -22.93 6.92 30.58
CA THR A 44 -24.26 7.13 31.18
C THR A 44 -24.66 6.01 32.13
N MET A 45 -24.39 4.75 31.80
CA MET A 45 -24.68 3.61 32.68
C MET A 45 -23.82 3.61 33.95
N SER A 46 -22.55 4.01 33.86
CA SER A 46 -21.66 4.08 35.03
C SER A 46 -22.02 5.20 36.02
N PHE A 47 -22.58 6.31 35.53
CA PHE A 47 -23.02 7.42 36.38
C PHE A 47 -24.50 7.34 36.81
N ASN A 48 -25.26 6.37 36.29
CA ASN A 48 -26.67 6.20 36.63
C ASN A 48 -26.82 5.57 38.03
N LYS A 49 -27.64 6.18 38.89
CA LYS A 49 -27.97 5.67 40.23
C LYS A 49 -29.26 4.85 40.28
N LEU A 50 -30.08 4.89 39.23
CA LEU A 50 -31.35 4.20 39.18
C LEU A 50 -31.14 2.71 38.91
N VAL A 51 -31.81 1.85 39.69
CA VAL A 51 -31.64 0.39 39.61
C VAL A 51 -32.94 -0.25 39.12
N ASN A 52 -32.86 -1.05 38.05
CA ASN A 52 -33.92 -1.94 37.62
C ASN A 52 -33.38 -3.37 37.50
N ARG A 53 -33.85 -4.28 38.36
CA ARG A 53 -33.44 -5.70 38.37
C ARG A 53 -34.43 -6.64 37.70
N MET A 54 -35.60 -6.13 37.30
CA MET A 54 -36.69 -6.94 36.78
C MET A 54 -36.66 -7.08 35.25
N LEU A 55 -35.80 -6.31 34.56
CA LEU A 55 -35.62 -6.42 33.11
C LEU A 55 -34.77 -7.65 32.78
N LEU A 56 -35.43 -8.78 32.48
CA LEU A 56 -34.77 -10.04 32.13
C LEU A 56 -34.67 -10.27 30.61
N GLU A 57 -35.63 -9.76 29.84
CA GLU A 57 -35.71 -9.96 28.39
C GLU A 57 -36.08 -8.67 27.65
N GLY A 58 -35.67 -8.59 26.38
CA GLY A 58 -35.88 -7.42 25.55
C GLY A 58 -35.78 -7.73 24.06
N GLN A 59 -36.67 -8.58 23.54
CA GLN A 59 -36.64 -9.02 22.14
C GLN A 59 -36.58 -7.86 21.13
N LEU A 60 -37.24 -6.73 21.43
CA LEU A 60 -37.19 -5.55 20.56
C LEU A 60 -35.78 -4.95 20.49
N ILE A 61 -35.06 -4.85 21.62
CA ILE A 61 -33.70 -4.29 21.61
C ILE A 61 -32.70 -5.26 20.98
N GLU A 62 -32.93 -6.57 21.17
CA GLU A 62 -32.19 -7.63 20.48
C GLU A 62 -32.31 -7.53 18.96
N LEU A 63 -33.54 -7.32 18.46
CA LEU A 63 -33.77 -7.11 17.04
C LEU A 63 -33.04 -5.86 16.54
N ILE A 64 -33.13 -4.74 17.26
CA ILE A 64 -32.51 -3.46 16.88
C ILE A 64 -30.99 -3.58 16.80
N TRP A 65 -30.33 -4.11 17.85
CA TRP A 65 -28.87 -4.21 17.86
C TRP A 65 -28.34 -5.29 16.93
N THR A 66 -29.20 -6.16 16.39
CA THR A 66 -28.81 -7.17 15.40
C THR A 66 -28.93 -6.61 13.98
N LEU A 67 -30.03 -5.91 13.69
CA LEU A 67 -30.26 -5.31 12.36
C LEU A 67 -29.36 -4.09 12.11
N MET A 68 -29.13 -3.24 13.13
CA MET A 68 -28.35 -2.01 12.95
C MET A 68 -26.89 -2.29 12.50
N PRO A 69 -26.12 -3.19 13.13
CA PRO A 69 -24.78 -3.55 12.65
C PRO A 69 -24.79 -4.19 11.26
N ALA A 70 -25.80 -5.01 10.94
CA ALA A 70 -25.90 -5.63 9.62
C ALA A 70 -26.02 -4.57 8.51
N VAL A 71 -26.84 -3.54 8.71
CA VAL A 71 -26.94 -2.40 7.77
C VAL A 71 -25.63 -1.62 7.69
N LEU A 72 -24.96 -1.35 8.81
CA LEU A 72 -23.67 -0.65 8.83
C LEU A 72 -22.59 -1.43 8.06
N LEU A 73 -22.55 -2.76 8.19
CA LEU A 73 -21.62 -3.60 7.43
C LEU A 73 -21.87 -3.51 5.93
N ILE A 74 -23.12 -3.48 5.47
CA ILE A 74 -23.46 -3.29 4.05
C ILE A 74 -22.94 -1.93 3.55
N MET A 75 -23.06 -0.87 4.36
CA MET A 75 -22.57 0.48 4.02
C MET A 75 -21.04 0.57 3.91
N ILE A 76 -20.30 -0.31 4.60
CA ILE A 76 -18.84 -0.44 4.46
C ILE A 76 -18.48 -1.34 3.28
N ALA A 77 -19.20 -2.46 3.12
CA ALA A 77 -18.90 -3.48 2.11
C ALA A 77 -19.07 -2.97 0.68
N MET A 78 -20.11 -2.17 0.40
CA MET A 78 -20.38 -1.66 -0.95
C MET A 78 -19.22 -0.83 -1.55
N PRO A 79 -18.72 0.24 -0.88
CA PRO A 79 -17.55 0.97 -1.39
C PRO A 79 -16.28 0.10 -1.37
N SER A 80 -16.12 -0.81 -0.41
CA SER A 80 -14.99 -1.74 -0.35
C SER A 80 -14.89 -2.61 -1.61
N LEU A 81 -15.99 -3.28 -1.97
CA LEU A 81 -16.04 -4.16 -3.14
C LEU A 81 -15.85 -3.37 -4.44
N LYS A 82 -16.43 -2.17 -4.55
CA LYS A 82 -16.18 -1.29 -5.69
C LYS A 82 -14.68 -1.00 -5.86
N THR A 83 -13.98 -0.63 -4.79
CA THR A 83 -12.53 -0.34 -4.83
C THR A 83 -11.73 -1.61 -5.16
N LEU A 84 -12.13 -2.77 -4.64
CA LEU A 84 -11.50 -4.05 -4.96
C LEU A 84 -11.57 -4.38 -6.46
N TYR A 85 -12.74 -4.24 -7.09
CA TYR A 85 -12.86 -4.51 -8.52
C TYR A 85 -12.09 -3.49 -9.39
N LEU A 86 -12.01 -2.22 -8.97
CA LEU A 86 -11.19 -1.21 -9.65
C LEU A 86 -9.68 -1.52 -9.57
N LEU A 87 -9.24 -2.13 -8.46
CA LEU A 87 -7.85 -2.58 -8.26
C LEU A 87 -7.48 -3.74 -9.19
N GLU A 88 -8.38 -4.71 -9.36
CA GLU A 88 -8.15 -5.90 -10.17
C GLU A 88 -8.23 -5.67 -11.68
N GLU A 89 -8.77 -4.53 -12.12
CA GLU A 89 -8.94 -4.22 -13.54
C GLU A 89 -7.60 -3.92 -14.24
N ILE A 90 -6.96 -4.97 -14.76
CA ILE A 90 -5.71 -4.85 -15.53
C ILE A 90 -6.01 -4.47 -16.97
N ASN A 91 -6.06 -3.16 -17.20
CA ASN A 91 -6.24 -2.58 -18.54
C ASN A 91 -4.90 -2.40 -19.26
N LYS A 92 -4.64 -3.20 -20.30
CA LYS A 92 -3.58 -3.06 -21.33
C LYS A 92 -2.37 -2.19 -20.90
N PRO A 93 -1.45 -2.73 -20.08
CA PRO A 93 -0.27 -2.00 -19.65
C PRO A 93 0.69 -1.78 -20.83
N LEU A 94 1.34 -0.61 -20.85
CA LEU A 94 2.31 -0.23 -21.88
C LEU A 94 3.74 -0.67 -21.54
N ILE A 95 4.03 -0.89 -20.26
CA ILE A 95 5.35 -1.28 -19.75
C ILE A 95 5.14 -2.39 -18.72
N THR A 96 5.92 -3.45 -18.81
CA THR A 96 6.01 -4.50 -17.80
C THR A 96 7.43 -4.55 -17.24
N PHE A 97 7.56 -4.62 -15.92
CA PHE A 97 8.82 -4.94 -15.25
C PHE A 97 8.60 -5.98 -14.17
N LYS A 98 9.63 -6.81 -13.93
CA LYS A 98 9.66 -7.78 -12.83
C LYS A 98 10.43 -7.19 -11.65
N ALA A 99 9.95 -7.45 -10.45
CA ALA A 99 10.63 -7.21 -9.18
C ALA A 99 10.84 -8.57 -8.50
N ILE A 100 12.09 -8.91 -8.24
CA ILE A 100 12.49 -10.20 -7.69
C ILE A 100 13.14 -9.94 -6.32
N GLY A 101 12.54 -10.49 -5.27
CA GLY A 101 13.06 -10.37 -3.90
C GLY A 101 14.16 -11.39 -3.60
N HIS A 102 15.23 -10.91 -2.96
CA HIS A 102 16.37 -11.69 -2.48
C HIS A 102 16.72 -11.27 -1.03
N GLN A 103 17.47 -12.10 -0.31
CA GLN A 103 18.09 -11.78 0.97
C GLN A 103 19.39 -11.00 0.74
N TRP A 104 19.47 -9.67 0.92
CA TRP A 104 18.42 -8.70 1.29
C TRP A 104 18.51 -7.50 0.35
N TYR A 105 17.96 -7.67 -0.84
CA TYR A 105 17.93 -6.67 -1.91
C TYR A 105 16.84 -7.01 -2.92
N TRP A 106 16.60 -6.12 -3.88
CA TRP A 106 15.68 -6.35 -4.98
C TRP A 106 16.43 -6.36 -6.29
N SER A 107 16.13 -7.30 -7.19
CA SER A 107 16.53 -7.20 -8.59
C SER A 107 15.33 -6.84 -9.46
N TYR A 108 15.58 -6.03 -10.48
CA TYR A 108 14.56 -5.55 -11.40
C TYR A 108 14.90 -5.94 -12.82
N GLU A 109 13.90 -6.41 -13.57
CA GLU A 109 14.07 -6.80 -14.97
C GLU A 109 13.02 -6.13 -15.84
N TYR A 110 13.46 -5.41 -16.87
CA TYR A 110 12.60 -4.82 -17.89
C TYR A 110 12.66 -5.65 -19.16
N SER A 111 11.86 -6.74 -19.19
CA SER A 111 11.87 -7.73 -20.28
C SER A 111 11.25 -7.23 -21.58
N ASP A 112 10.45 -6.16 -21.54
CA ASP A 112 9.85 -5.56 -22.74
C ASP A 112 10.90 -4.82 -23.60
N PHE A 113 12.05 -4.47 -23.00
CA PHE A 113 13.21 -3.90 -23.67
C PHE A 113 14.31 -4.98 -23.81
N LYS A 114 15.52 -4.67 -24.29
CA LYS A 114 16.60 -5.68 -24.51
C LYS A 114 17.16 -6.25 -23.18
N LYS A 115 16.32 -6.85 -22.33
CA LYS A 115 16.64 -7.46 -21.04
C LYS A 115 17.55 -6.59 -20.18
N ILE A 116 17.05 -5.40 -19.82
CA ILE A 116 17.72 -4.57 -18.82
C ILE A 116 17.46 -5.22 -17.46
N GLU A 117 18.54 -5.56 -16.75
CA GLU A 117 18.50 -6.21 -15.44
C GLU A 117 19.51 -5.53 -14.51
N PHE A 118 19.10 -5.22 -13.28
CA PHE A 118 19.98 -4.62 -12.28
C PHE A 118 19.51 -4.94 -10.85
N ASP A 119 20.47 -4.93 -9.94
CA ASP A 119 20.22 -5.08 -8.50
C ASP A 119 20.09 -3.71 -7.83
N SER A 120 19.28 -3.65 -6.78
CA SER A 120 19.00 -2.47 -5.98
C SER A 120 19.24 -2.79 -4.51
N TYR A 121 20.36 -2.29 -3.99
CA TYR A 121 20.78 -2.42 -2.60
C TYR A 121 20.56 -1.11 -1.85
N MET A 122 20.30 -1.23 -0.54
CA MET A 122 20.28 -0.06 0.34
C MET A 122 21.66 0.61 0.36
N LYS A 123 21.71 1.93 0.22
CA LYS A 123 22.96 2.67 0.44
C LYS A 123 23.41 2.55 1.89
N ASN A 124 24.71 2.34 2.10
CA ASN A 124 25.30 2.34 3.42
C ASN A 124 25.20 3.73 4.06
N SER A 125 25.00 3.82 5.37
CA SER A 125 24.87 5.10 6.09
C SER A 125 26.05 6.05 5.88
N ASN A 126 27.25 5.52 5.66
CA ASN A 126 28.45 6.33 5.44
C ASN A 126 28.56 6.89 4.01
N SER A 127 27.77 6.38 3.07
CA SER A 127 27.74 6.82 1.67
C SER A 127 26.47 7.61 1.30
N ILE A 128 25.68 7.98 2.31
CA ILE A 128 24.45 8.76 2.14
C ILE A 128 24.82 10.24 2.00
N ASP A 129 24.32 10.88 0.95
CA ASP A 129 24.48 12.33 0.77
C ASP A 129 23.60 13.13 1.74
N ASN A 130 23.91 14.40 1.98
CA ASN A 130 23.15 15.24 2.94
C ASN A 130 21.64 15.36 2.65
N ASN A 131 21.20 15.10 1.41
CA ASN A 131 19.81 15.19 0.98
C ASN A 131 19.12 13.81 0.86
N GLU A 132 19.82 12.76 1.28
CA GLU A 132 19.37 11.38 1.14
C GLU A 132 18.82 10.82 2.46
N PHE A 133 17.90 9.86 2.35
CA PHE A 133 17.20 9.32 3.50
C PHE A 133 17.83 8.02 4.00
N ARG A 134 18.21 8.03 5.29
CA ARG A 134 18.71 6.85 6.00
C ARG A 134 17.70 5.69 5.91
N LEU A 135 18.19 4.51 5.53
CA LEU A 135 17.44 3.25 5.35
C LEU A 135 16.44 3.21 4.19
N LEU A 136 16.30 4.28 3.41
CA LEU A 136 15.33 4.37 2.32
C LEU A 136 15.99 4.50 0.95
N GLU A 137 17.18 5.10 0.88
CA GLU A 137 17.90 5.23 -0.39
C GLU A 137 18.54 3.93 -0.84
N VAL A 138 18.58 3.80 -2.16
CA VAL A 138 19.18 2.67 -2.89
C VAL A 138 20.24 3.17 -3.86
N ASP A 139 21.13 2.27 -4.25
CA ASP A 139 22.13 2.52 -5.30
C ASP A 139 21.49 2.69 -6.69
N ASN A 140 20.57 1.80 -7.06
CA ASN A 140 19.86 1.80 -8.34
C ASN A 140 18.36 1.89 -8.12
N ARG A 141 17.75 2.94 -8.67
CA ARG A 141 16.31 3.21 -8.57
C ARG A 141 15.56 2.57 -9.74
N ILE A 142 14.31 2.18 -9.49
CA ILE A 142 13.39 1.77 -10.55
C ILE A 142 12.94 3.04 -11.27
N LEU A 143 13.02 3.10 -12.59
CA LEU A 143 12.47 4.21 -13.37
C LEU A 143 11.19 3.79 -14.08
N ILE A 144 10.13 4.60 -13.97
CA ILE A 144 8.91 4.46 -14.78
C ILE A 144 8.43 5.82 -15.28
N PRO A 145 7.77 5.90 -16.44
CA PRO A 145 7.18 7.15 -16.90
C PRO A 145 5.84 7.41 -16.20
N PHE A 146 5.61 8.66 -15.78
CA PHE A 146 4.30 9.08 -15.24
C PHE A 146 3.22 9.12 -16.34
N ASN A 147 1.95 9.05 -15.93
CA ASN A 147 0.76 8.96 -16.77
C ASN A 147 0.73 7.78 -17.75
N ILE A 148 1.51 6.74 -17.47
CA ILE A 148 1.55 5.51 -18.25
C ILE A 148 1.20 4.33 -17.35
N LYS A 149 0.22 3.51 -17.79
CA LYS A 149 -0.13 2.27 -17.10
C LYS A 149 1.02 1.28 -17.25
N SER A 150 1.57 0.84 -16.12
CA SER A 150 2.62 -0.17 -16.04
C SER A 150 2.11 -1.40 -15.30
N ARG A 151 2.67 -2.56 -15.63
CA ARG A 151 2.46 -3.82 -14.91
C ARG A 151 3.73 -4.14 -14.14
N ILE A 152 3.56 -4.44 -12.85
CA ILE A 152 4.59 -5.04 -12.03
C ILE A 152 4.31 -6.53 -11.88
N LEU A 153 5.36 -7.34 -12.00
CA LEU A 153 5.35 -8.76 -11.71
C LEU A 153 6.29 -9.02 -10.53
N VAL A 154 5.79 -9.52 -9.41
CA VAL A 154 6.56 -9.72 -8.18
C VAL A 154 6.75 -11.21 -7.91
N THR A 155 7.99 -11.61 -7.66
CA THR A 155 8.37 -12.98 -7.27
C THR A 155 9.57 -12.93 -6.32
N SER A 156 10.09 -14.09 -5.90
CA SER A 156 11.33 -14.20 -5.13
C SER A 156 12.14 -15.41 -5.56
N GLN A 157 13.46 -15.37 -5.32
CA GLN A 157 14.36 -16.49 -5.53
C GLN A 157 14.70 -17.29 -4.26
N ASP A 158 14.33 -16.80 -3.07
CA ASP A 158 14.71 -17.44 -1.80
C ASP A 158 13.55 -17.64 -0.81
N VAL A 159 13.17 -16.63 -0.05
CA VAL A 159 12.10 -16.64 0.96
C VAL A 159 10.96 -15.70 0.52
N ILE A 160 9.89 -15.59 1.30
CA ILE A 160 8.84 -14.65 0.95
C ILE A 160 9.31 -13.22 1.24
N HIS A 161 9.09 -12.32 0.29
CA HIS A 161 9.25 -10.87 0.44
C HIS A 161 7.96 -10.18 0.04
N SER A 162 7.84 -8.88 0.28
CA SER A 162 6.66 -8.13 -0.17
C SER A 162 7.06 -6.76 -0.70
N TRP A 163 6.84 -6.57 -2.00
CA TRP A 163 7.16 -5.33 -2.69
C TRP A 163 6.07 -4.30 -2.42
N THR A 164 6.41 -3.21 -1.75
CA THR A 164 5.43 -2.24 -1.24
C THR A 164 5.87 -0.81 -1.48
N ILE A 165 4.99 0.01 -2.08
CA ILE A 165 5.12 1.47 -2.12
C ILE A 165 3.80 2.07 -1.61
N PRO A 166 3.75 2.57 -0.36
CA PRO A 166 2.51 3.04 0.26
C PRO A 166 1.82 4.19 -0.50
N ALA A 167 2.59 5.14 -1.03
CA ALA A 167 2.04 6.28 -1.77
C ALA A 167 1.33 5.89 -3.08
N LEU A 168 1.66 4.71 -3.63
CA LEU A 168 0.98 4.13 -4.78
C LEU A 168 -0.21 3.24 -4.41
N GLY A 169 -0.37 2.90 -3.13
CA GLY A 169 -1.37 1.93 -2.68
C GLY A 169 -1.06 0.50 -3.15
N ILE A 170 0.22 0.16 -3.33
CA ILE A 170 0.65 -1.15 -3.84
C ILE A 170 1.42 -1.89 -2.76
N LYS A 171 0.98 -3.11 -2.47
CA LYS A 171 1.68 -4.13 -1.69
C LYS A 171 1.43 -5.49 -2.36
N ILE A 172 2.48 -6.14 -2.82
CA ILE A 172 2.38 -7.42 -3.54
C ILE A 172 3.48 -8.35 -3.04
N ASP A 173 3.09 -9.52 -2.56
CA ASP A 173 4.03 -10.51 -2.05
C ASP A 173 4.78 -11.20 -3.21
N GLY A 174 6.09 -11.33 -3.06
CA GLY A 174 6.94 -12.15 -3.90
C GLY A 174 7.19 -13.48 -3.21
N SER A 175 6.65 -14.56 -3.77
CA SER A 175 6.85 -15.91 -3.25
C SER A 175 7.68 -16.75 -4.22
N PRO A 176 8.63 -17.56 -3.73
CA PRO A 176 9.39 -18.48 -4.57
C PRO A 176 8.47 -19.41 -5.37
N GLY A 177 8.71 -19.54 -6.67
CA GLY A 177 7.90 -20.38 -7.57
C GLY A 177 6.54 -19.80 -7.97
N ARG A 178 6.22 -18.56 -7.58
CA ARG A 178 4.98 -17.87 -7.97
C ARG A 178 5.26 -16.45 -8.48
N ILE A 179 4.55 -16.06 -9.53
CA ILE A 179 4.58 -14.68 -10.04
C ILE A 179 3.23 -14.05 -9.72
N ASN A 180 3.23 -13.06 -8.84
CA ASN A 180 2.08 -12.20 -8.59
C ASN A 180 2.13 -10.97 -9.49
N GLN A 181 0.98 -10.49 -9.96
CA GLN A 181 0.91 -9.33 -10.83
C GLN A 181 0.16 -8.18 -10.17
N GLY A 182 0.53 -6.95 -10.52
CA GLY A 182 -0.20 -5.75 -10.16
C GLY A 182 -0.17 -4.71 -11.27
N SER A 183 -1.15 -3.81 -11.25
CA SER A 183 -1.21 -2.63 -12.11
C SER A 183 -0.70 -1.42 -11.36
N MET A 184 0.10 -0.58 -12.01
CA MET A 184 0.58 0.68 -11.44
C MET A 184 0.38 1.84 -12.40
N LEU A 185 0.03 3.00 -11.85
CA LEU A 185 -0.08 4.26 -12.57
C LEU A 185 0.36 5.39 -11.63
N THR A 186 1.44 6.10 -11.98
CA THR A 186 1.88 7.31 -11.30
C THR A 186 1.28 8.54 -11.99
N MET A 187 0.62 9.43 -11.25
CA MET A 187 0.00 10.65 -11.81
C MET A 187 0.94 11.85 -11.85
N ARG A 188 2.08 11.77 -11.15
CA ARG A 188 3.06 12.86 -11.06
C ARG A 188 4.50 12.36 -11.08
N PRO A 189 5.46 13.18 -11.55
CA PRO A 189 6.88 12.87 -11.41
C PRO A 189 7.32 12.95 -9.94
N GLY A 190 8.41 12.28 -9.61
CA GLY A 190 9.02 12.31 -8.28
C GLY A 190 9.59 10.98 -7.81
N LEU A 191 10.15 10.98 -6.60
CA LEU A 191 10.66 9.80 -5.92
C LEU A 191 9.64 9.26 -4.92
N PHE A 192 9.35 7.96 -5.03
CA PHE A 192 8.42 7.26 -4.16
C PHE A 192 9.12 6.09 -3.48
N TYR A 193 9.02 6.07 -2.16
CA TYR A 193 9.77 5.17 -1.31
C TYR A 193 8.87 4.07 -0.76
N GLY A 194 9.47 2.91 -0.58
CA GLY A 194 8.87 1.69 -0.11
C GLY A 194 9.86 0.86 0.69
N GLN A 195 9.36 -0.18 1.36
CA GLN A 195 10.19 -1.15 2.10
C GLN A 195 9.58 -2.54 1.94
N CYS A 196 10.41 -3.57 2.14
CA CYS A 196 9.91 -4.93 2.23
C CYS A 196 8.90 -5.03 3.38
N SER A 197 7.71 -5.57 3.08
CA SER A 197 6.59 -5.66 4.03
C SER A 197 6.22 -7.11 4.43
N GLU A 198 7.18 -8.03 4.28
CA GLU A 198 7.09 -9.43 4.72
C GLU A 198 8.42 -9.87 5.33
N ILE A 199 8.38 -10.58 6.47
CA ILE A 199 9.59 -10.92 7.24
C ILE A 199 10.50 -11.88 6.46
N CYS A 200 11.73 -11.44 6.18
CA CYS A 200 12.66 -12.17 5.30
C CYS A 200 14.06 -12.43 5.89
N GLY A 201 14.23 -12.26 7.21
CA GLY A 201 15.47 -12.60 7.93
C GLY A 201 16.21 -11.38 8.51
N ALA A 202 17.52 -11.52 8.73
CA ALA A 202 18.33 -10.59 9.54
C ALA A 202 18.29 -9.13 9.05
N ASN A 203 18.35 -8.91 7.73
CA ASN A 203 18.33 -7.56 7.15
C ASN A 203 16.97 -7.20 6.52
N HIS A 204 15.88 -7.77 7.04
CA HIS A 204 14.51 -7.46 6.58
C HIS A 204 14.23 -5.95 6.51
N SER A 205 14.70 -5.17 7.49
CA SER A 205 14.51 -3.71 7.53
C SER A 205 15.41 -2.91 6.57
N PHE A 206 16.34 -3.56 5.87
CA PHE A 206 17.43 -2.93 5.11
C PHE A 206 17.40 -3.24 3.62
N MET A 207 16.20 -3.49 3.07
CA MET A 207 15.97 -3.68 1.63
C MET A 207 14.84 -2.77 1.13
N PRO A 208 15.07 -1.44 1.10
CA PRO A 208 14.09 -0.48 0.65
C PRO A 208 13.85 -0.55 -0.85
N ILE A 209 12.82 0.15 -1.28
CA ILE A 209 12.39 0.25 -2.67
C ILE A 209 12.31 1.73 -3.00
N VAL A 210 12.94 2.16 -4.09
CA VAL A 210 12.81 3.53 -4.60
C VAL A 210 12.37 3.49 -6.05
N LEU A 211 11.22 4.09 -6.29
CA LEU A 211 10.66 4.28 -7.62
C LEU A 211 10.75 5.75 -8.01
N GLU A 212 11.38 6.00 -9.14
CA GLU A 212 11.50 7.30 -9.78
C GLU A 212 10.54 7.40 -10.95
N SER A 213 9.60 8.32 -10.81
CA SER A 213 8.59 8.64 -11.81
C SER A 213 9.07 9.82 -12.64
N VAL A 214 9.33 9.59 -13.92
CA VAL A 214 9.93 10.59 -14.84
C VAL A 214 9.05 10.84 -16.06
N ASN A 215 9.38 11.84 -16.88
CA ASN A 215 8.71 12.00 -18.17
C ASN A 215 9.16 10.91 -19.17
N THR A 216 8.34 10.64 -20.18
CA THR A 216 8.61 9.60 -21.18
C THR A 216 9.92 9.82 -21.95
N GLN A 217 10.34 11.07 -22.17
CA GLN A 217 11.58 11.35 -22.88
C GLN A 217 12.81 10.95 -22.06
N THR A 218 12.83 11.26 -20.77
CA THR A 218 13.88 10.86 -19.84
C THR A 218 13.91 9.34 -19.69
N PHE A 219 12.75 8.70 -19.55
CA PHE A 219 12.65 7.24 -19.50
C PHE A 219 13.23 6.59 -20.77
N ASN A 220 12.87 7.08 -21.96
CA ASN A 220 13.40 6.56 -23.21
C ASN A 220 14.91 6.79 -23.37
N LYS A 221 15.44 7.91 -22.87
CA LYS A 221 16.89 8.16 -22.84
C LYS A 221 17.60 7.18 -21.90
N TRP A 222 17.05 6.97 -20.71
CA TRP A 222 17.58 6.01 -19.75
C TRP A 222 17.60 4.59 -20.32
N ILE A 223 16.49 4.12 -20.92
CA ILE A 223 16.47 2.81 -21.61
C ILE A 223 17.61 2.72 -22.61
N LYS A 224 17.78 3.72 -23.49
CA LYS A 224 18.82 3.73 -24.53
C LYS A 224 20.24 3.72 -23.97
N GLN A 225 20.47 4.22 -22.76
CA GLN A 225 21.78 4.19 -22.10
C GLN A 225 22.10 2.83 -21.48
N GLN A 226 21.07 2.04 -21.17
CA GLN A 226 21.18 0.67 -20.67
C GLN A 226 21.28 -0.37 -21.81
N LEU A 227 21.13 0.07 -23.07
CA LEU A 227 21.28 -0.75 -24.28
C LEU A 227 22.71 -0.72 -24.82
#